data_AF-C5KIT5-F1
#
_entry.id   AF-C5KIT5-F1
#
_cell.length_a   1.000
_cell.length_b   1.000
_cell.length_c   1.000
_cell.angle_alpha   90.00
_cell.angle_beta   90.00
_cell.angle_gamma   90.00
#
_symmetry.space_group_name_H-M   'P 1'
#
loop_
_entity.id
_entity.type
_entity.pdbx_description
1 polymer ?
#
loop_
_entity_poly.entity_id
_entity_poly.type
_entity_poly.pdbx_seq_one_letter_code
_entity_poly.pdbx_strand_id
1 'polypeptide(L)'
;MTAADHYFTRNRNPLLMRDEVGHAKPTYYDLPSGGFVYGKSQGADPEGAKEVTTKWKSHTPKPVAQVNVLDFRYLNKSALDDGKCRTATEQKVYRQQHPKFIVHKSAQQRLQEEEARREHPLPADFVYGKKTRPSTPISYVISNQFGL
;
A
#
# COMPACT_ATOMS: atom_id res chain seq x y z
N MET A 1 13.08 -3.36 -56.84
CA MET A 1 13.07 -2.55 -55.60
C MET A 1 14.18 -1.53 -55.72
N THR A 2 13.84 -0.25 -55.63
CA THR A 2 14.79 0.87 -55.78
C THR A 2 15.55 1.11 -54.48
N ALA A 3 16.68 1.82 -54.52
CA ALA A 3 17.48 2.14 -53.33
C ALA A 3 16.67 2.92 -52.26
N ALA A 4 15.66 3.68 -52.67
CA ALA A 4 14.73 4.36 -51.78
C ALA A 4 13.84 3.40 -50.99
N ASP A 5 13.36 2.32 -51.62
CA ASP A 5 12.52 1.30 -50.97
C ASP A 5 13.28 0.59 -49.83
N HIS A 6 14.59 0.38 -50.02
CA HIS A 6 15.48 -0.21 -49.03
C HIS A 6 15.74 0.72 -47.83
N TYR A 7 15.66 2.04 -48.03
CA TYR A 7 15.81 3.03 -46.97
C TYR A 7 14.61 3.02 -46.02
N PHE A 8 13.40 2.76 -46.53
CA PHE A 8 12.17 2.72 -45.71
C PHE A 8 11.97 1.41 -44.96
N THR A 9 12.43 0.29 -45.51
CA THR A 9 12.31 -1.04 -44.87
C THR A 9 13.34 -1.28 -43.76
N ARG A 10 14.45 -0.54 -43.75
CA ARG A 10 15.58 -0.76 -42.81
C ARG A 10 15.72 0.31 -41.74
N ASN A 11 14.89 1.36 -41.74
CA ASN A 11 15.04 2.48 -40.82
C ASN A 11 14.21 2.25 -39.54
N ARG A 12 14.86 2.37 -38.37
CA ARG A 12 14.21 2.30 -37.05
C ARG A 12 13.38 3.56 -36.72
N ASN A 13 13.17 4.45 -37.69
CA ASN A 13 12.46 5.70 -37.49
C ASN A 13 10.96 5.53 -37.77
N PRO A 14 10.09 5.70 -36.76
CA PRO A 14 8.65 5.47 -36.89
C PRO A 14 7.92 6.43 -37.82
N LEU A 15 8.53 7.57 -38.16
CA LEU A 15 7.92 8.58 -39.02
C LEU A 15 8.11 8.30 -40.51
N LEU A 16 9.08 7.47 -40.86
CA LEU A 16 9.44 7.20 -42.26
C LEU A 16 8.88 5.86 -42.75
N MET A 17 8.40 5.01 -41.84
CA MET A 17 7.94 3.69 -42.21
C MET A 17 6.53 3.73 -42.80
N ARG A 18 6.32 3.00 -43.89
CA ARG A 18 5.00 2.88 -44.52
C ARG A 18 4.14 1.91 -43.71
N ASP A 19 2.86 2.25 -43.58
CA ASP A 19 1.89 1.37 -42.92
C ASP A 19 1.49 0.25 -43.90
N GLU A 20 1.53 -1.00 -43.46
CA GLU A 20 1.09 -2.15 -44.25
C GLU A 20 -0.36 -2.48 -43.89
N VAL A 21 -1.27 -2.28 -44.84
CA VAL A 21 -2.70 -2.51 -44.61
C VAL A 21 -2.94 -3.98 -44.26
N GLY A 22 -3.62 -4.21 -43.13
CA GLY A 22 -3.96 -5.56 -42.64
C GLY A 22 -2.91 -6.20 -41.73
N HIS A 23 -1.76 -5.56 -41.51
CA HIS A 23 -0.74 -6.01 -40.57
C HIS A 23 -0.63 -5.03 -39.39
N ALA A 24 -0.22 -5.54 -38.23
CA ALA A 24 0.15 -4.67 -37.13
C ALA A 24 1.45 -3.91 -37.48
N LYS A 25 1.57 -2.68 -37.01
CA LYS A 25 2.80 -1.89 -37.19
C LYS A 25 3.99 -2.66 -36.60
N PRO A 26 5.07 -2.90 -37.36
CA PRO A 26 6.25 -3.55 -36.84
C PRO A 26 6.89 -2.72 -35.72
N THR A 27 7.54 -3.42 -34.79
CA THR A 27 8.16 -2.82 -33.62
C THR A 27 9.53 -2.22 -33.95
N TYR A 28 9.83 -1.05 -33.40
CA TYR A 28 11.13 -0.36 -33.57
C TYR A 28 12.16 -0.75 -32.51
N TYR A 29 11.78 -1.62 -31.59
CA TYR A 29 12.62 -2.11 -30.51
C TYR A 29 13.23 -3.45 -30.91
N ASP A 30 14.47 -3.68 -30.48
CA ASP A 30 15.09 -4.99 -30.60
C ASP A 30 14.38 -5.94 -29.63
N LEU A 31 13.48 -6.74 -30.19
CA LEU A 31 12.75 -7.74 -29.43
C LEU A 31 13.66 -8.93 -29.12
N PRO A 32 13.55 -9.52 -27.92
CA PRO A 32 14.23 -10.77 -27.62
C PRO A 32 13.83 -11.89 -28.60
N SER A 33 14.74 -12.86 -28.78
CA SER A 33 14.61 -13.94 -29.77
C SER A 33 13.33 -14.76 -29.60
N GLY A 34 12.93 -15.51 -30.64
CA GLY A 34 11.62 -16.18 -30.74
C GLY A 34 11.25 -17.19 -29.64
N GLY A 35 12.13 -17.45 -28.66
CA GLY A 35 11.82 -18.22 -27.46
C GLY A 35 11.39 -17.39 -26.25
N PHE A 36 11.37 -16.06 -26.35
CA PHE A 36 11.02 -15.19 -25.22
C PHE A 36 9.51 -15.08 -25.02
N VAL A 37 9.05 -15.41 -23.82
CA VAL A 37 7.65 -15.27 -23.42
C VAL A 37 7.46 -13.93 -22.72
N TYR A 38 6.64 -13.07 -23.30
CA TYR A 38 6.27 -11.79 -22.70
C TYR A 38 5.23 -11.97 -21.60
N GLY A 39 5.23 -11.04 -20.64
CA GLY A 39 4.32 -11.04 -19.50
C GLY A 39 5.00 -11.43 -18.21
N LYS A 40 4.25 -11.34 -17.11
CA LYS A 40 4.71 -11.76 -15.79
C LYS A 40 4.19 -13.17 -15.53
N SER A 41 5.07 -14.14 -15.35
CA SER A 41 4.64 -15.44 -14.83
C SER A 41 4.07 -15.22 -13.43
N GLN A 42 2.83 -15.67 -13.22
CA GLN A 42 2.37 -15.88 -11.86
C GLN A 42 3.09 -17.13 -11.36
N GLY A 43 4.01 -16.93 -10.42
CA GLY A 43 4.59 -18.06 -9.70
C GLY A 43 3.46 -18.85 -9.05
N ALA A 44 3.57 -20.18 -9.04
CA ALA A 44 2.66 -20.99 -8.25
C ALA A 44 2.76 -20.53 -6.79
N ASP A 45 1.61 -20.33 -6.14
CA ASP A 45 1.60 -20.03 -4.72
C ASP A 45 2.28 -21.18 -3.97
N PRO A 46 3.19 -20.88 -3.02
CA PRO A 46 3.87 -21.92 -2.25
C PRO A 46 2.92 -22.66 -1.30
N GLU A 47 1.72 -22.12 -1.07
CA GLU A 47 0.70 -22.68 -0.19
C GLU A 47 -0.41 -23.30 -1.03
N GLY A 48 -0.70 -24.58 -0.81
CA GLY A 48 -1.81 -25.28 -1.45
C GLY A 48 -3.10 -25.17 -0.64
N ALA A 49 -4.19 -25.68 -1.20
CA ALA A 49 -5.50 -25.66 -0.55
C ALA A 49 -5.47 -26.29 0.86
N LYS A 50 -4.69 -27.36 1.05
CA LYS A 50 -4.52 -28.06 2.33
C LYS A 50 -3.92 -27.13 3.39
N GLU A 51 -2.83 -26.44 3.05
CA GLU A 51 -2.13 -25.53 3.95
C GLU A 51 -3.04 -24.37 4.35
N VAL A 52 -3.75 -23.78 3.40
CA VAL A 52 -4.70 -22.68 3.63
C VAL A 52 -5.84 -23.10 4.55
N THR A 53 -6.39 -24.31 4.39
CA THR A 53 -7.49 -24.78 5.26
C THR A 53 -7.04 -25.21 6.66
N THR A 54 -5.81 -25.72 6.80
CA THR A 54 -5.36 -26.35 8.06
C THR A 54 -4.54 -25.39 8.93
N LYS A 55 -3.85 -24.41 8.33
CA LYS A 55 -2.92 -23.52 9.04
C LYS A 55 -3.41 -22.08 9.02
N TRP A 56 -3.99 -21.65 10.14
CA TRP A 56 -4.26 -20.24 10.38
C TRP A 56 -2.98 -19.55 10.85
N LYS A 57 -2.28 -18.88 9.93
CA LYS A 57 -1.08 -18.11 10.27
C LYS A 57 -1.50 -16.79 10.91
N SER A 58 -1.23 -16.64 12.20
CA SER A 58 -1.46 -15.37 12.91
C SER A 58 -0.56 -14.28 12.35
N HIS A 59 -1.06 -13.05 12.31
CA HIS A 59 -0.30 -11.88 11.88
C HIS A 59 0.93 -11.69 12.78
N THR A 60 2.12 -11.75 12.19
CA THR A 60 3.35 -11.33 12.87
C THR A 60 3.41 -9.80 12.85
N PRO A 61 3.33 -9.12 14.00
CA PRO A 61 3.44 -7.67 14.04
C PRO A 61 4.79 -7.23 13.46
N LYS A 62 4.76 -6.14 12.69
CA LYS A 62 5.99 -5.53 12.18
C LYS A 62 6.92 -5.21 13.36
N PRO A 63 8.24 -5.35 13.19
CA PRO A 63 9.18 -4.94 14.23
C PRO A 63 8.90 -3.48 14.59
N VAL A 64 8.93 -3.21 15.88
CA VAL A 64 8.75 -1.86 16.41
C VAL A 64 9.73 -0.92 15.70
N ALA A 65 9.23 0.23 15.22
CA ALA A 65 10.05 1.24 14.56
C ALA A 65 11.33 1.47 15.37
N GLN A 66 12.48 1.34 14.69
CA GLN A 66 13.78 1.36 15.33
C GLN A 66 13.95 2.63 16.15
N VAL A 67 14.34 2.45 17.42
CA VAL A 67 14.79 3.56 18.25
C VAL A 67 16.06 4.10 17.61
N ASN A 68 16.16 5.42 17.44
CA ASN A 68 17.28 6.13 16.80
C ASN A 68 17.27 6.23 15.27
N VAL A 69 16.09 6.26 14.63
CA VAL A 69 15.98 6.73 13.24
C VAL A 69 15.93 8.27 13.22
N LEU A 70 16.65 8.92 12.30
CA LEU A 70 16.59 10.39 12.17
C LEU A 70 15.20 10.86 11.73
N ASP A 71 14.70 11.93 12.34
CA ASP A 71 13.47 12.58 11.91
C ASP A 71 13.73 13.50 10.71
N PHE A 72 13.74 12.93 9.51
CA PHE A 72 13.97 13.70 8.30
C PHE A 72 12.93 14.80 8.07
N ARG A 73 11.69 14.63 8.56
CA ARG A 73 10.64 15.64 8.38
C ARG A 73 10.95 16.87 9.23
N TYR A 74 11.28 16.66 10.50
CA TYR A 74 11.70 17.75 11.37
C TYR A 74 12.97 18.42 10.85
N LEU A 75 14.00 17.63 10.52
CA LEU A 75 15.30 18.16 10.08
C LEU A 75 15.20 18.96 8.79
N ASN A 76 14.39 18.51 7.84
CA ASN A 76 14.19 19.26 6.60
C ASN A 76 13.43 20.56 6.86
N LYS A 77 12.49 20.57 7.81
CA LYS A 77 11.77 21.80 8.17
C LYS A 77 12.68 22.79 8.90
N SER A 78 13.46 22.34 9.89
CA SER A 78 14.39 23.22 10.62
C SER A 78 15.50 23.76 9.71
N ALA A 79 15.97 22.96 8.75
CA ALA A 79 16.94 23.42 7.75
C ALA A 79 16.41 24.56 6.86
N LEU A 80 15.09 24.57 6.59
CA LEU A 80 14.41 25.65 5.87
C LEU A 80 14.18 26.86 6.77
N ASP A 81 13.76 26.65 8.03
CA ASP A 81 13.54 27.71 9.01
C ASP A 81 14.84 28.47 9.32
N ASP A 82 15.97 27.76 9.41
CA ASP A 82 17.31 28.36 9.58
C ASP A 82 17.82 29.06 8.31
N GLY A 83 17.18 28.85 7.15
CA GLY A 83 17.57 29.42 5.86
C GLY A 83 18.90 28.89 5.30
N LYS A 84 19.45 27.81 5.87
CA LYS A 84 20.81 27.32 5.59
C LYS A 84 20.92 26.26 4.51
N CYS A 85 19.81 25.68 4.05
CA CYS A 85 19.86 24.57 3.09
C CYS A 85 18.89 24.79 1.92
N ARG A 86 19.46 25.07 0.74
CA ARG A 86 18.74 25.11 -0.53
C ARG A 86 19.13 23.95 -1.45
N THR A 87 20.32 23.38 -1.24
CA THR A 87 20.86 22.29 -2.07
C THR A 87 20.83 20.95 -1.32
N ALA A 88 20.66 19.84 -2.04
CA ALA A 88 20.64 18.50 -1.45
C ALA A 88 21.93 18.12 -0.69
N THR A 89 23.08 18.64 -1.12
CA THR A 89 24.38 18.46 -0.48
C THR A 89 24.45 19.17 0.89
N GLU A 90 23.98 20.42 0.96
CA GLU A 90 23.89 21.20 2.20
C GLU A 90 22.97 20.51 3.20
N GLN A 91 21.84 19.97 2.73
CA GLN A 91 20.89 19.26 3.58
C GLN A 91 21.49 17.97 4.16
N LYS A 92 22.37 17.28 3.41
CA LYS A 92 23.13 16.13 3.92
C LYS A 92 24.09 16.54 5.03
N VAL A 93 24.82 17.65 4.86
CA VAL A 93 25.75 18.18 5.88
C VAL A 93 24.99 18.63 7.13
N TYR A 94 23.87 19.33 6.97
CA TYR A 94 23.03 19.79 8.07
C TYR A 94 22.49 18.62 8.91
N ARG A 95 22.07 17.53 8.27
CA ARG A 95 21.63 16.31 8.97
C ARG A 95 22.73 15.67 9.82
N GLN A 96 23.99 15.79 9.41
CA GLN A 96 25.13 15.26 10.17
C GLN A 96 25.48 16.16 11.36
N GLN A 97 25.35 17.48 11.19
CA GLN A 97 25.68 18.47 12.22
C GLN A 97 24.60 18.57 13.30
N HIS A 98 23.32 18.36 12.94
CA HIS A 98 22.19 18.51 13.85
C HIS A 98 21.36 17.22 13.88
N PRO A 99 21.91 16.10 14.40
CA PRO A 99 21.18 14.84 14.43
C PRO A 99 20.01 14.95 15.41
N LYS A 100 18.78 14.93 14.89
CA LYS A 100 17.57 14.76 15.69
C LYS A 100 16.95 13.41 15.40
N PHE A 101 16.88 12.58 16.43
CA PHE A 101 16.30 11.24 16.34
C PHE A 101 14.83 11.25 16.72
N ILE A 102 14.05 10.42 16.04
CA ILE A 102 12.68 10.11 16.45
C ILE A 102 12.78 9.31 17.75
N VAL A 103 12.37 9.92 18.85
CA VAL A 103 12.12 9.20 20.09
C VAL A 103 10.72 8.60 19.97
N HIS A 104 10.64 7.38 19.46
CA HIS A 104 9.42 6.61 19.61
C HIS A 104 9.21 6.32 21.09
N LYS A 105 8.00 6.53 21.60
CA LYS A 105 7.61 6.04 22.92
C LYS A 105 8.02 4.57 23.03
N SER A 106 8.61 4.20 24.17
CA SER A 106 9.05 2.81 24.38
C SER A 106 7.87 1.84 24.18
N ALA A 107 8.15 0.59 23.84
CA ALA A 107 7.08 -0.41 23.71
C ALA A 107 6.22 -0.47 24.98
N GLN A 108 6.86 -0.34 26.16
CA GLN A 108 6.18 -0.26 27.45
C GLN A 108 5.28 0.96 27.60
N GLN A 109 5.74 2.16 27.20
CA GLN A 109 4.91 3.37 27.23
C GLN A 109 3.69 3.27 26.31
N ARG A 110 3.83 2.61 25.14
CA ARG A 110 2.70 2.37 24.24
C ARG A 110 1.72 1.35 24.80
N LEU A 111 2.22 0.28 25.43
CA LEU A 111 1.38 -0.72 26.08
C LEU A 111 0.61 -0.11 27.24
N GLN A 112 1.25 0.70 28.09
CA GLN A 112 0.57 1.44 29.16
C GLN A 112 -0.52 2.38 28.63
N GLU A 113 -0.27 3.04 27.50
CA GLU A 113 -1.25 3.95 26.88
C GLU A 113 -2.41 3.17 26.22
N GLU A 114 -2.15 1.98 25.67
CA GLU A 114 -3.21 1.06 25.19
C GLU A 114 -4.01 0.45 26.35
N GLU A 115 -3.34 0.04 27.42
CA GLU A 115 -3.96 -0.46 28.65
C GLU A 115 -4.85 0.62 29.24
N ALA A 116 -4.37 1.85 29.38
CA ALA A 116 -5.18 2.99 29.80
C ALA A 116 -6.40 3.25 28.89
N ARG A 117 -6.30 2.99 27.57
CA ARG A 117 -7.45 3.07 26.64
C ARG A 117 -8.43 1.91 26.79
N ARG A 118 -7.93 0.71 27.10
CA ARG A 118 -8.75 -0.50 27.37
C ARG A 118 -9.42 -0.42 28.73
N GLU A 119 -8.79 0.24 29.69
CA GLU A 119 -9.26 0.45 31.05
C GLU A 119 -10.38 1.47 31.16
N HIS A 120 -10.89 2.07 30.08
CA HIS A 120 -12.19 2.71 30.12
C HIS A 120 -13.25 1.62 30.30
N PRO A 121 -13.70 1.35 31.55
CA PRO A 121 -14.61 0.28 31.79
C PRO A 121 -15.92 0.73 31.15
N LEU A 122 -16.45 -0.10 30.26
CA LEU A 122 -17.80 0.12 29.79
C LEU A 122 -18.70 0.19 31.02
N PRO A 123 -19.66 1.15 31.09
CA PRO A 123 -20.59 1.23 32.20
C PRO A 123 -21.23 -0.14 32.48
N ALA A 124 -21.59 -0.42 33.73
CA ALA A 124 -22.21 -1.70 34.10
C ALA A 124 -23.44 -2.06 33.24
N ASP A 125 -24.15 -1.05 32.73
CA ASP A 125 -25.33 -1.20 31.87
C ASP A 125 -25.01 -1.24 30.36
N PHE A 126 -23.74 -1.34 29.97
CA PHE A 126 -23.36 -1.35 28.56
C PHE A 126 -23.63 -2.71 27.93
N VAL A 127 -24.42 -2.70 26.85
CA VAL A 127 -24.71 -3.89 26.04
C VAL A 127 -24.31 -3.63 24.60
N TYR A 128 -23.49 -4.52 24.03
CA TYR A 128 -23.16 -4.49 22.61
C TYR A 128 -24.39 -4.86 21.77
N GLY A 129 -24.60 -4.15 20.66
CA GLY A 129 -25.64 -4.47 19.70
C GLY A 129 -26.48 -3.27 19.30
N LYS A 130 -27.28 -3.45 18.24
CA LYS A 130 -28.27 -2.45 17.80
C LYS A 130 -29.56 -2.68 18.57
N LYS A 131 -30.11 -1.62 19.19
CA LYS A 131 -31.45 -1.69 19.81
C LYS A 131 -32.45 -2.17 18.75
N THR A 132 -33.00 -3.35 18.94
CA THR A 132 -34.08 -3.88 18.11
C THR A 132 -35.42 -3.43 18.68
N ARG A 133 -36.43 -3.30 17.80
CA ARG A 133 -37.81 -3.10 18.27
C ARG A 133 -38.22 -4.35 19.07
N PRO A 134 -38.81 -4.20 20.27
CA PRO A 134 -39.33 -5.35 21.01
C PRO A 134 -40.35 -6.11 20.16
N SER A 135 -40.45 -7.43 20.37
CA SER A 135 -41.48 -8.23 19.73
C SER A 135 -42.88 -7.74 20.14
N THR A 136 -43.86 -7.94 19.28
CA THR A 136 -45.25 -7.62 19.58
C THR A 136 -45.73 -8.51 20.74
N PRO A 137 -46.31 -7.94 21.82
CA PRO A 137 -46.80 -8.74 22.95
C PRO A 137 -47.78 -9.83 22.53
N ILE A 138 -47.70 -11.02 23.13
CA ILE A 138 -48.53 -12.17 22.74
C ILE A 138 -50.03 -11.89 22.89
N SER A 139 -50.43 -11.07 23.86
CA SER A 139 -51.81 -10.62 24.04
C SER A 139 -52.35 -9.92 22.80
N TYR A 140 -51.52 -9.10 22.15
CA TYR A 140 -51.86 -8.36 20.93
C TYR A 140 -51.84 -9.24 19.69
N VAL A 141 -51.01 -10.29 19.66
CA VAL A 141 -51.03 -11.30 18.61
C VAL A 141 -52.34 -12.09 18.68
N ILE A 142 -52.75 -12.53 19.88
CA ILE A 142 -53.98 -13.30 20.10
C ILE A 142 -55.23 -12.46 19.76
N SER A 143 -55.21 -11.16 20.07
CA SER A 143 -56.32 -10.24 19.75
C SER A 143 -56.29 -9.71 18.31
N ASN A 144 -55.36 -10.16 17.46
CA ASN A 144 -55.17 -9.72 16.08
C ASN A 144 -54.90 -8.20 15.95
N GLN A 145 -54.24 -7.61 16.94
CA GLN A 145 -53.84 -6.20 17.02
C GLN A 145 -52.33 -6.05 16.76
N PHE A 146 -51.90 -6.17 15.51
CA PHE A 146 -50.50 -5.95 15.13
C PHE A 146 -50.31 -4.59 14.43
N GLY A 147 -49.17 -3.91 14.69
CA GLY A 147 -48.79 -2.68 13.98
C GLY A 147 -48.89 -1.35 14.74
N LEU A 148 -49.17 -1.38 16.05
CA LEU A 148 -49.02 -0.22 16.95
C LEU A 148 -47.56 0.03 17.35
#